data_AF-M4BXC4-F1
#
_entry.id   AF-M4BXC4-F1
#
_cell.length_a   1.000
_cell.length_b   1.000
_cell.length_c   1.000
_cell.angle_alpha   90.00
_cell.angle_beta   90.00
_cell.angle_gamma   90.00
#
_symmetry.space_group_name_H-M   'P 1'
#
loop_
_entity.id
_entity.type
_entity.pdbx_description
1 polymer ?
#
loop_
_entity_poly.entity_id
_entity_poly.type
_entity_poly.pdbx_seq_one_letter_code
_entity_poly.pdbx_strand_id
1 'polypeptide(L)'
;MAAKASKHSTSSKFFRRGRLNWPAGSSSDESVDHVRRMRSLAEMISREDAQSGLLELLQLMLVLDPDNRVTAKEALNTPFFDGFSYRNIVPRWPS
;
A
#
# COMPACT_ATOMS: atom_id res chain seq x y z
N MET A 1 -6.50 4.40 -12.63
CA MET A 1 -5.65 3.25 -12.28
C MET A 1 -5.45 2.37 -13.51
N ALA A 2 -4.23 2.30 -14.04
CA ALA A 2 -3.88 1.41 -15.14
C ALA A 2 -2.61 0.65 -14.77
N ALA A 3 -2.76 -0.57 -14.27
CA ALA A 3 -1.65 -1.51 -14.17
C ALA A 3 -1.46 -2.15 -15.55
N LYS A 4 -0.34 -1.88 -16.20
CA LYS A 4 0.02 -2.54 -17.47
C LYS A 4 0.63 -3.90 -17.16
N ALA A 5 0.01 -4.97 -17.65
CA ALA A 5 0.58 -6.31 -17.60
C ALA A 5 1.59 -6.53 -18.74
N SER A 6 2.73 -7.15 -18.45
CA SER A 6 3.67 -7.66 -19.45
C SER A 6 3.00 -8.72 -20.34
N LYS A 7 3.20 -8.63 -21.67
CA LYS A 7 2.61 -9.47 -22.72
C LYS A 7 2.90 -10.97 -22.60
N HIS A 8 3.77 -11.40 -21.69
CA HIS A 8 4.15 -12.81 -21.47
C HIS A 8 3.90 -13.32 -20.04
N SER A 9 3.14 -12.57 -19.25
CA SER A 9 2.86 -12.92 -17.86
C SER A 9 1.61 -13.80 -17.72
N THR A 10 1.66 -14.78 -16.81
CA THR A 10 0.52 -15.56 -16.31
C THR A 10 -0.62 -14.69 -15.77
N SER A 11 -0.36 -13.41 -15.54
CA SER A 11 -1.35 -12.41 -15.11
C SER A 11 -2.22 -11.86 -16.24
N SER A 12 -1.87 -12.07 -17.51
CA SER A 12 -2.63 -11.55 -18.67
C SER A 12 -4.11 -11.96 -18.67
N LYS A 13 -4.43 -13.17 -18.16
CA LYS A 13 -5.79 -13.69 -18.00
C LYS A 13 -6.69 -12.83 -17.09
N PHE A 14 -6.10 -12.03 -16.21
CA PHE A 14 -6.84 -11.15 -15.30
C PHE A 14 -7.21 -9.80 -15.93
N PHE A 15 -6.76 -9.50 -17.16
CA PHE A 15 -7.00 -8.22 -17.81
C PHE A 15 -7.79 -8.39 -19.12
N ARG A 16 -8.69 -7.46 -19.41
CA ARG A 16 -9.38 -7.32 -20.70
C ARG A 16 -9.21 -5.88 -21.21
N ARG A 17 -8.72 -5.73 -22.45
CA ARG A 17 -8.49 -4.42 -23.10
C ARG A 17 -7.64 -3.46 -22.24
N GLY A 18 -6.62 -3.99 -21.57
CA GLY A 18 -5.69 -3.21 -20.74
C GLY A 18 -6.24 -2.76 -19.38
N ARG A 19 -7.41 -3.26 -18.96
CA ARG A 19 -7.98 -3.02 -17.63
C ARG A 19 -8.22 -4.35 -16.92
N LEU A 20 -8.26 -4.32 -15.59
CA LEU A 20 -8.62 -5.49 -14.80
C LEU A 20 -10.00 -5.99 -15.25
N ASN A 21 -10.13 -7.29 -15.52
CA ASN A 21 -11.39 -7.93 -15.87
C ASN A 21 -12.24 -8.10 -14.61
N TRP A 22 -12.71 -6.98 -14.06
CA TRP A 22 -13.47 -6.92 -12.82
C TRP A 22 -14.76 -6.14 -13.03
N PRO A 23 -15.90 -6.59 -12.46
CA PRO A 23 -16.07 -7.82 -11.68
C PRO A 23 -16.23 -9.09 -12.51
N ALA A 24 -16.42 -9.00 -13.84
CA ALA A 24 -16.78 -10.15 -14.69
C ALA A 24 -15.77 -11.32 -14.71
N GLY A 25 -14.54 -11.13 -14.23
CA GLY A 25 -13.52 -12.17 -14.07
C GLY A 25 -13.29 -12.61 -12.63
N SER A 26 -14.19 -12.26 -11.69
CA SER A 26 -14.10 -12.67 -10.28
C SER A 26 -14.39 -14.16 -10.09
N SER A 27 -13.85 -14.75 -9.02
CA SER A 27 -14.05 -16.16 -8.68
C SER A 27 -15.44 -16.46 -8.10
N SER A 28 -16.07 -15.48 -7.42
CA SER A 28 -17.42 -15.61 -6.84
C SER A 28 -18.06 -14.24 -6.58
N ASP A 29 -19.38 -14.17 -6.52
CA ASP A 29 -20.12 -12.95 -6.16
C ASP A 29 -19.79 -12.50 -4.72
N GLU A 30 -19.58 -13.45 -3.80
CA GLU A 30 -19.16 -13.15 -2.43
C GLU A 30 -17.81 -12.41 -2.38
N SER A 31 -16.87 -12.76 -3.25
CA SER A 31 -15.60 -12.05 -3.38
C SER A 31 -15.79 -10.62 -3.88
N VAL A 32 -16.75 -10.40 -4.79
CA VAL A 32 -17.12 -9.07 -5.30
C VAL A 32 -17.70 -8.21 -4.19
N ASP A 33 -18.61 -8.78 -3.41
CA ASP A 33 -19.24 -8.07 -2.30
C ASP A 33 -18.26 -7.74 -1.19
N HIS A 34 -17.26 -8.61 -0.93
CA HIS A 34 -16.19 -8.29 0.00
C HIS A 34 -15.35 -7.10 -0.48
N VAL A 35 -14.89 -7.13 -1.74
CA VAL A 35 -14.08 -6.03 -2.33
C VAL A 35 -14.86 -4.72 -2.36
N ARG A 36 -16.16 -4.75 -2.68
CA ARG A 36 -17.02 -3.55 -2.67
C ARG A 36 -17.21 -2.95 -1.27
N ARG A 37 -17.11 -3.75 -0.22
CA ARG A 37 -17.19 -3.32 1.19
C ARG A 37 -15.84 -2.87 1.75
N MET A 38 -14.75 -3.03 1.01
CA MET A 38 -13.44 -2.57 1.46
C MET A 38 -13.43 -1.05 1.58
N ARG A 39 -12.91 -0.58 2.70
CA ARG A 39 -12.64 0.84 2.94
C ARG A 39 -11.41 1.26 2.13
N SER A 40 -11.38 2.53 1.74
CA SER A 40 -10.16 3.14 1.21
C SER A 40 -9.06 3.16 2.29
N LEU A 41 -7.80 3.25 1.85
CA LEU A 41 -6.67 3.34 2.78
C LEU A 41 -6.84 4.51 3.77
N ALA A 42 -7.31 5.67 3.31
CA ALA A 42 -7.55 6.84 4.15
C ALA A 42 -8.64 6.62 5.21
N GLU A 43 -9.67 5.83 4.92
CA GLU A 43 -10.76 5.50 5.86
C GLU A 43 -10.37 4.40 6.88
N MET A 44 -9.28 3.68 6.62
CA MET A 44 -8.76 2.65 7.53
C MET A 44 -7.83 3.22 8.60
N ILE A 45 -7.20 4.37 8.33
CA ILE A 45 -6.21 4.99 9.21
C ILE A 45 -6.91 5.99 10.14
N SER A 46 -6.55 5.98 11.42
CA SER A 46 -7.09 6.94 12.38
C SER A 46 -6.56 8.35 12.13
N ARG A 47 -7.18 9.36 12.74
CA ARG A 47 -6.79 10.76 12.52
C ARG A 47 -5.39 11.03 13.07
N GLU A 48 -5.09 10.49 14.24
CA GLU A 48 -3.80 10.60 14.91
C GLU A 48 -2.66 9.97 14.09
N ASP A 49 -2.90 8.81 13.48
CA ASP A 49 -1.92 8.15 12.61
C ASP A 49 -1.77 8.89 11.27
N ALA A 50 -2.87 9.42 10.72
CA ALA A 50 -2.77 10.27 9.53
C ALA A 50 -1.95 11.55 9.81
N GLN A 51 -2.14 12.17 10.99
CA GLN A 51 -1.38 13.34 11.43
C GLN A 51 0.10 13.04 11.70
N SER A 52 0.44 11.82 12.12
CA SER A 52 1.84 11.40 12.24
C SER A 52 2.52 11.20 10.88
N GLY A 53 1.77 11.19 9.77
CA GLY A 53 2.31 10.93 8.43
C GLY A 53 2.27 9.47 8.01
N LEU A 54 1.65 8.57 8.82
CA LEU A 54 1.55 7.14 8.49
C LEU A 54 0.81 6.91 7.17
N LEU A 55 -0.28 7.65 6.93
CA LEU A 55 -1.05 7.50 5.69
C LEU A 55 -0.19 7.80 4.45
N GLU A 56 0.60 8.86 4.49
CA GLU A 56 1.49 9.26 3.38
C GLU A 56 2.55 8.18 3.13
N LEU A 57 3.19 7.69 4.20
CA LEU A 57 4.16 6.61 4.12
C LEU A 57 3.54 5.35 3.48
N LEU A 58 2.35 4.94 3.92
CA LEU A 58 1.67 3.77 3.36
C LEU A 58 1.31 3.97 1.89
N GLN A 59 0.89 5.16 1.47
CA GLN A 59 0.63 5.47 0.06
C GLN A 59 1.89 5.32 -0.80
N LEU A 60 3.04 5.78 -0.30
CA LEU A 60 4.34 5.64 -0.97
C LEU A 60 4.80 4.17 -1.06
N MET A 61 4.56 3.38 0.00
CA MET A 61 4.94 1.96 0.05
C MET A 61 4.03 1.07 -0.81
N LEU A 62 2.75 1.41 -0.93
CA LEU A 62 1.74 0.62 -1.64
C LEU A 62 1.58 1.00 -3.12
N VAL A 63 2.51 1.80 -3.67
CA VAL A 63 2.59 2.05 -5.11
C VAL A 63 2.74 0.72 -5.86
N LEU A 64 1.84 0.47 -6.81
CA LEU A 64 1.79 -0.79 -7.56
C LEU A 64 3.00 -0.98 -8.48
N ASP A 65 3.47 0.11 -9.08
CA ASP A 65 4.64 0.12 -9.96
C ASP A 65 5.92 0.12 -9.10
N PRO A 66 6.73 -0.95 -9.13
CA PRO A 66 7.92 -1.05 -8.28
C PRO A 66 8.97 0.01 -8.59
N ASP A 67 9.06 0.50 -9.83
CA ASP A 67 10.04 1.52 -10.23
C ASP A 67 9.69 2.90 -9.63
N ASN A 68 8.43 3.10 -9.29
CA ASN A 68 7.91 4.32 -8.67
C ASN A 68 7.65 4.16 -7.15
N ARG A 69 7.89 2.96 -6.59
CA ARG A 69 7.67 2.68 -5.17
C ARG A 69 8.84 3.20 -4.34
N VAL A 70 8.53 3.78 -3.19
CA VAL A 70 9.56 4.26 -2.26
C VAL A 70 10.47 3.12 -1.79
N THR A 71 11.77 3.40 -1.71
CA THR A 71 12.74 2.47 -1.10
C THR A 71 12.69 2.54 0.42
N ALA A 72 13.20 1.51 1.10
CA ALA A 72 13.30 1.53 2.57
C ALA A 72 14.12 2.72 3.10
N LYS A 73 15.19 3.10 2.37
CA LYS A 73 16.04 4.25 2.74
C LYS A 73 15.26 5.57 2.66
N GLU A 74 14.47 5.77 1.62
CA GLU A 74 13.65 6.96 1.45
C GLU A 74 12.49 6.98 2.45
N ALA A 75 11.86 5.83 2.70
CA ALA A 75 10.78 5.67 3.67
C ALA A 75 11.18 6.12 5.07
N LEU A 76 12.42 5.84 5.50
CA LEU A 76 12.97 6.27 6.79
C LEU A 76 13.13 7.80 6.92
N ASN A 77 13.13 8.54 5.81
CA ASN A 77 13.20 10.01 5.81
C ASN A 77 11.81 10.67 5.73
N THR A 78 10.73 9.91 5.91
CA THR A 78 9.37 10.46 5.94
C THR A 78 9.03 11.02 7.32
N PRO A 79 8.12 12.02 7.42
CA PRO A 79 7.73 12.64 8.69
C PRO A 79 7.24 11.67 9.76
N PHE A 80 6.72 10.51 9.33
CA PHE A 80 6.34 9.43 10.23
C PHE A 80 7.47 9.02 11.18
N PHE A 81 8.72 9.07 10.73
CA PHE A 81 9.86 8.67 11.54
C PHE A 81 10.53 9.81 12.33
N ASP A 82 10.10 11.07 12.20
CA ASP A 82 10.76 12.22 12.85
C ASP A 82 10.76 12.13 14.39
N GLY A 83 9.73 11.48 14.96
CA GLY A 83 9.63 11.23 16.42
C GLY A 83 10.51 10.08 16.93
N PHE A 84 11.10 9.28 16.03
CA PHE A 84 11.84 8.07 16.36
C PHE A 84 13.34 8.38 16.44
N SER A 85 13.77 9.02 17.54
CA SER A 85 15.20 9.11 17.85
C SER A 85 15.74 7.75 18.27
N TYR A 86 16.94 7.36 17.81
CA TYR A 86 17.65 6.15 18.28
C TYR A 86 17.75 6.05 19.81
N ARG A 87 17.75 7.20 20.52
CA ARG A 87 17.73 7.25 21.99
C ARG A 87 16.44 6.73 22.63
N ASN A 88 15.34 6.71 21.88
CA ASN A 88 14.02 6.25 22.33
C ASN A 88 13.75 4.78 21.98
N ILE A 89 14.59 4.16 21.14
CA ILE A 89 14.37 2.80 20.61
C ILE A 89 15.20 1.77 21.37
N VAL A 90 16.35 2.16 21.93
CA VAL A 90 17.22 1.24 22.69
C VAL A 90 16.89 1.37 24.19
N PRO A 91 16.45 0.29 24.87
CA PRO A 91 16.33 0.29 26.32
C PRO A 91 17.69 0.62 26.93
N ARG A 92 17.71 1.61 27.82
CA ARG A 92 18.91 1.97 28.56
C ARG A 92 19.17 0.85 29.58
N TRP A 93 19.92 -0.17 29.19
CA TRP A 93 20.34 -1.24 30.10
C TRP A 93 21.21 -0.64 31.20
N PRO A 94 20.91 -0.89 32.49
CA PRO A 94 21.76 -0.44 33.58
C PRO A 94 23.09 -1.22 33.55
N SER A 95 24.18 -0.47 33.74
CA SER A 95 25.56 -0.97 33.85
C SER A 95 25.78 -1.85 35.07
#